data_AF-A0A8J3NE05-F1
#
_entry.id   AF-A0A8J3NE05-F1
#
_cell.length_a   1.000
_cell.length_b   1.000
_cell.length_c   1.000
_cell.angle_alpha   90.00
_cell.angle_beta   90.00
_cell.angle_gamma   90.00
#
_symmetry.space_group_name_H-M   'P 1'
#
loop_
_entity.id
_entity.type
_entity.pdbx_description
1 polymer ?
#
loop_
_entity_poly.entity_id
_entity_poly.type
_entity_poly.pdbx_seq_one_letter_code
_entity_poly.pdbx_strand_id
1 'polypeptide(L)'
;MADIVVELAHGTVAVLGTARVGAVAVSTDEGPLTVELAVLPADGEEYDVEVSVGERVAIGGVRWLVDDVDVVDLDNYVVRLRAVTDPMP
;
A
#
# COMPACT_ATOMS: atom_id res chain seq x y z
N MET A 1 -0.20 3.13 22.04
CA MET A 1 -0.48 2.14 20.97
C MET A 1 0.77 2.09 20.12
N ALA A 2 1.24 0.90 19.75
CA ALA A 2 2.30 0.80 18.77
C ALA A 2 1.69 1.11 17.39
N ASP A 3 2.35 1.96 16.60
CA ASP A 3 1.98 2.15 15.20
C ASP A 3 2.15 0.81 14.47
N ILE A 4 1.12 0.36 13.74
CA ILE A 4 1.22 -0.83 12.90
C ILE A 4 1.83 -0.39 11.58
N VAL A 5 3.01 -0.94 11.27
CA VAL A 5 3.69 -0.75 9.99
C VAL A 5 3.81 -2.08 9.29
N VAL A 6 3.47 -2.11 8.00
CA VAL A 6 3.60 -3.26 7.12
C VAL A 6 4.53 -2.90 5.98
N GLU A 7 5.48 -3.79 5.69
CA GLU A 7 6.37 -3.68 4.56
C GLU A 7 5.90 -4.63 3.46
N LEU A 8 5.67 -4.09 2.26
CA LEU A 8 5.28 -4.82 1.06
C LEU A 8 6.43 -4.75 0.08
N ALA A 9 7.23 -5.81 0.01
CA ALA A 9 8.24 -5.96 -1.01
C ALA A 9 7.61 -6.38 -2.35
N HIS A 10 8.23 -6.02 -3.46
CA HIS A 10 7.81 -6.49 -4.78
C HIS A 10 7.62 -8.03 -4.81
N GLY A 11 6.51 -8.49 -5.39
CA GLY A 11 6.17 -9.92 -5.49
C GLY A 11 5.73 -10.57 -4.17
N THR A 12 5.58 -9.80 -3.09
CA THR A 12 5.06 -10.30 -1.82
C THR A 12 3.61 -9.89 -1.62
N VAL A 13 2.87 -10.73 -0.89
CA VAL A 13 1.47 -10.47 -0.52
C VAL A 13 1.36 -10.41 1.00
N ALA A 14 0.78 -9.34 1.51
CA ALA A 14 0.44 -9.17 2.92
C ALA A 14 -1.08 -9.23 3.14
N VAL A 15 -1.48 -9.49 4.39
CA VAL A 15 -2.90 -9.41 4.81
C VAL A 15 -3.11 -8.09 5.54
N LEU A 16 -3.93 -7.21 4.98
CA LEU A 16 -4.29 -5.92 5.55
C LEU A 16 -5.78 -5.93 5.89
N GLY A 17 -6.11 -6.02 7.18
CA GLY A 17 -7.49 -6.18 7.63
C GLY A 17 -8.11 -7.46 7.07
N THR A 18 -9.19 -7.33 6.30
CA THR A 18 -9.88 -8.44 5.62
C THR A 18 -9.43 -8.67 4.17
N ALA A 19 -8.40 -7.98 3.68
CA ALA A 19 -7.94 -8.09 2.30
C ALA A 19 -6.50 -8.62 2.22
N ARG A 20 -6.18 -9.30 1.11
CA ARG A 20 -4.81 -9.59 0.69
C ARG A 20 -4.35 -8.51 -0.27
N VAL A 21 -3.10 -8.07 -0.14
CA VAL A 21 -2.56 -6.96 -0.90
C VAL A 21 -1.14 -7.28 -1.35
N GLY A 22 -0.84 -7.03 -2.62
CA GLY A 22 0.52 -7.04 -3.16
C GLY A 22 0.84 -5.69 -3.80
N ALA A 23 2.08 -5.25 -3.70
CA ALA A 23 2.57 -4.14 -4.50
C ALA A 23 3.03 -4.67 -5.86
N VAL A 24 2.47 -4.09 -6.93
CA VAL A 24 2.62 -4.58 -8.31
C VAL A 24 3.65 -3.75 -9.05
N ALA A 25 3.56 -2.42 -8.96
CA ALA A 25 4.46 -1.50 -9.62
C ALA A 25 4.70 -0.25 -8.78
N VAL A 26 5.80 0.44 -9.06
CA VAL A 26 6.09 1.79 -8.59
C VAL A 26 6.42 2.67 -9.79
N SER A 27 5.87 3.88 -9.82
CA SER A 27 6.20 4.86 -10.86
C SER A 27 7.08 5.95 -10.28
N THR A 28 8.25 6.13 -10.90
CA THR A 28 9.23 7.17 -10.57
C THR A 28 9.27 8.31 -11.60
N ASP A 29 8.31 8.34 -12.53
CA ASP A 29 8.27 9.35 -13.58
C ASP A 29 7.91 10.74 -13.02
N GLU A 30 8.29 11.81 -13.75
CA GLU A 30 8.24 13.22 -13.34
C GLU A 30 6.94 13.61 -12.57
N GLY A 31 6.97 13.47 -11.24
CA GLY A 31 5.78 13.57 -10.39
C GLY A 31 6.01 13.01 -8.97
N PRO A 32 4.96 13.02 -8.12
CA PRO A 32 5.00 12.30 -6.85
C PRO A 32 5.13 10.79 -7.10
N LEU A 33 5.95 10.11 -6.30
CA LEU A 33 6.13 8.66 -6.40
C LEU A 33 4.78 7.96 -6.16
N THR A 34 4.33 7.15 -7.11
CA THR A 34 3.09 6.36 -6.99
C THR A 34 3.37 4.88 -6.90
N VAL A 35 2.47 4.17 -6.24
CA VAL A 35 2.49 2.72 -6.05
C VAL A 35 1.17 2.16 -6.58
N GLU A 36 1.24 1.12 -7.38
CA GLU A 36 0.11 0.29 -7.77
C GLU A 36 0.00 -0.91 -6.83
N LEU A 37 -1.16 -1.07 -6.20
CA LEU A 37 -1.48 -2.14 -5.26
C LEU A 37 -2.59 -3.01 -5.83
N ALA A 38 -2.33 -4.31 -5.98
CA ALA A 38 -3.38 -5.29 -6.25
C ALA A 38 -4.03 -5.70 -4.92
N VAL A 39 -5.35 -5.53 -4.83
CA VAL A 39 -6.13 -5.78 -3.61
C VAL A 39 -7.18 -6.84 -3.88
N LEU A 40 -7.13 -7.92 -3.08
CA LEU A 40 -8.12 -9.00 -3.08
C LEU A 40 -8.85 -9.04 -1.72
N PRO A 41 -10.08 -8.48 -1.62
CA PRO A 41 -10.92 -8.60 -0.44
C PRO A 41 -11.32 -10.05 -0.17
N ALA A 42 -11.61 -10.40 1.09
CA ALA A 42 -12.09 -11.74 1.45
C ALA A 42 -13.39 -12.17 0.72
N ASP A 43 -14.30 -11.22 0.47
CA ASP A 43 -15.62 -11.46 -0.09
C ASP A 43 -15.84 -10.71 -1.43
N GLY A 44 -14.78 -10.50 -2.21
CA GLY A 44 -14.83 -9.68 -3.42
C GLY A 44 -13.90 -10.14 -4.55
N GLU A 45 -13.93 -9.39 -5.65
CA GLU A 45 -13.02 -9.57 -6.78
C GLU A 45 -11.74 -8.75 -6.58
N GLU A 46 -10.64 -9.20 -7.21
CA GLU A 46 -9.38 -8.46 -7.22
C GLU A 46 -9.52 -7.15 -8.00
N TYR A 47 -8.90 -6.09 -7.49
CA TYR A 47 -8.83 -4.79 -8.16
C TYR A 47 -7.52 -4.07 -7.83
N ASP A 48 -7.11 -3.18 -8.74
CA ASP A 48 -5.89 -2.38 -8.59
C ASP A 48 -6.20 -1.00 -8.01
N VAL A 49 -5.28 -0.49 -7.20
CA VAL A 49 -5.31 0.85 -6.62
C VAL A 49 -3.99 1.54 -6.86
N GLU A 50 -4.01 2.68 -7.54
CA GLU A 50 -2.88 3.58 -7.61
C GLU A 50 -2.95 4.62 -6.49
N VAL A 51 -1.86 4.79 -5.75
CA VAL A 51 -1.78 5.70 -4.60
C VAL A 51 -0.40 6.35 -4.52
N SER A 52 -0.35 7.65 -4.23
CA SER A 52 0.92 8.37 -4.07
C SER A 52 1.51 8.20 -2.68
N VAL A 53 2.83 8.32 -2.55
CA VAL A 53 3.46 8.45 -1.22
C VAL A 53 2.92 9.69 -0.50
N GLY A 54 2.53 9.51 0.76
CA GLY A 54 1.84 10.49 1.59
C GLY A 54 0.32 10.44 1.49
N GLU A 55 -0.24 9.67 0.55
CA GLU A 55 -1.69 9.49 0.43
C GLU A 55 -2.22 8.32 1.27
N ARG A 56 -3.53 8.38 1.51
CA ARG A 56 -4.25 7.40 2.32
C ARG A 56 -5.11 6.52 1.45
N VAL A 57 -5.11 5.22 1.75
CA VAL A 57 -5.92 4.21 1.06
C VAL A 57 -6.69 3.37 2.09
N ALA A 58 -7.91 2.99 1.76
CA ALA A 58 -8.72 2.09 2.59
C ALA A 58 -8.62 0.66 2.02
N ILE A 59 -8.09 -0.27 2.82
CA ILE A 59 -7.90 -1.66 2.43
C ILE A 59 -8.33 -2.60 3.56
N GLY A 60 -9.20 -3.55 3.24
CA GLY A 60 -9.69 -4.56 4.19
C GLY A 60 -10.36 -3.98 5.44
N GLY A 61 -11.02 -2.82 5.31
CA GLY A 61 -11.67 -2.12 6.42
C GLY A 61 -10.73 -1.30 7.31
N VAL A 62 -9.44 -1.26 6.99
CA VAL A 62 -8.41 -0.46 7.68
C VAL A 62 -7.93 0.65 6.76
N ARG A 63 -7.60 1.81 7.32
CA ARG A 63 -6.97 2.90 6.57
C ARG A 63 -5.46 2.84 6.73
N TRP A 64 -4.76 3.01 5.61
CA TRP A 64 -3.32 2.96 5.52
C TRP A 64 -2.81 4.26 4.90
N LEU A 65 -1.72 4.79 5.45
CA LEU A 65 -0.89 5.80 4.82
C LEU A 65 0.24 5.09 4.08
N VAL A 66 0.45 5.44 2.81
CA VAL A 66 1.70 5.09 2.11
C VAL A 66 2.78 6.03 2.66
N ASP A 67 3.56 5.53 3.62
CA ASP A 67 4.47 6.38 4.41
C ASP A 67 5.76 6.65 3.65
N ASP A 68 6.30 5.62 3.01
CA ASP A 68 7.58 5.66 2.30
C ASP A 68 7.66 4.49 1.30
N VAL A 69 8.53 4.62 0.31
CA VAL A 69 8.86 3.55 -0.63
C VAL A 69 10.36 3.56 -0.88
N ASP A 70 11.03 2.50 -0.47
CA ASP A 70 12.45 2.31 -0.73
C ASP A 70 12.61 1.61 -2.08
N VAL A 71 13.04 2.34 -3.11
CA VAL A 71 13.19 1.83 -4.48
C VAL A 71 14.67 1.61 -4.77
N VAL A 72 15.06 0.35 -4.96
CA VAL A 72 16.38 -0.01 -5.51
C VAL A 72 16.32 0.01 -7.03
N ASP A 73 15.29 -0.61 -7.60
CA ASP A 73 14.89 -0.55 -9.01
C ASP A 73 13.40 -0.93 -9.15
N LEU A 74 12.86 -0.91 -10.37
CA LEU A 74 11.43 -1.17 -10.62
C LEU A 74 10.98 -2.60 -10.26
N ASP A 75 11.90 -3.55 -10.18
CA ASP A 75 11.64 -4.94 -9.78
C ASP A 75 12.10 -5.22 -8.33
N ASN A 76 12.63 -4.22 -7.63
CA ASN A 76 13.18 -4.35 -6.29
C ASN A 76 12.89 -3.09 -5.48
N TYR A 77 11.73 -3.10 -4.82
CA TYR A 77 11.28 -2.02 -3.97
C TYR A 77 10.53 -2.56 -2.75
N VAL A 78 10.43 -1.73 -1.71
CA VAL A 78 9.67 -2.00 -0.49
C VAL A 78 8.76 -0.82 -0.18
N VAL A 79 7.46 -1.06 -0.18
CA VAL A 79 6.43 -0.08 0.19
C VAL A 79 6.14 -0.19 1.68
N ARG A 80 6.20 0.93 2.41
CA ARG A 80 5.83 1.00 3.83
C ARG A 80 4.42 1.55 3.99
N LEU A 81 3.53 0.73 4.53
CA LEU A 81 2.17 1.11 4.88
C LEU A 81 2.03 1.25 6.39
N ARG A 82 1.51 2.39 6.85
CA ARG A 82 1.23 2.64 8.26
C ARG A 82 -0.26 2.74 8.51
N ALA A 83 -0.79 1.97 9.47
CA ALA A 83 -2.20 2.06 9.82
C ALA A 83 -2.51 3.44 10.44
N VAL A 84 -3.60 4.08 10.00
CA VAL A 84 -4.04 5.38 10.52
C VAL A 84 -5.41 5.26 11.19
N THR A 85 -5.51 5.76 12.41
CA THR A 85 -6.74 5.68 13.24
C THR A 85 -7.53 6.97 13.31
N ASP A 86 -7.02 8.08 12.77
CA ASP A 86 -7.67 9.38 12.93
C ASP A 86 -8.94 9.54 12.07
N PRO A 87 -10.03 10.13 12.63
CA PRO A 87 -11.13 10.64 11.83
C PRO A 87 -10.62 11.79 10.94
N MET A 88 -11.14 11.91 9.71
CA MET A 88 -10.80 13.06 8.87
C MET A 88 -11.26 14.37 9.55
N PRO A 89 -10.52 15.48 9.38
CA PRO A 89 -11.05 16.81 9.68
C PRO A 89 -12.28 17.14 8.81
#